data_AF-A0A954WMC6-F1
#
_entry.id   AF-A0A954WMC6-F1
#
_cell.length_a   1.000
_cell.length_b   1.000
_cell.length_c   1.000
_cell.angle_alpha   90.00
_cell.angle_beta   90.00
_cell.angle_gamma   90.00
#
_symmetry.space_group_name_H-M   'P 1'
#
loop_
_entity.id
_entity.type
_entity.pdbx_description
1 polymer ?
#
loop_
_entity_poly.entity_id
_entity_poly.type
_entity_poly.pdbx_seq_one_letter_code
_entity_poly.pdbx_strand_id
1 'polypeptide(L)'
;MDLTRVVETNHEVEQQIARQLDRKIEVDFVQTPLTDAATFLAEQVGAPIVIDTVSLEAIGIEPDVAVTLSAKAKASSILQRMLRTVDLVYTIHNEVIQITTVEVCE
;
A
#
# COMPACT_ATOMS: atom_id res chain seq x y z
N MET A 1 12.30 2.94 -32.43
CA MET A 1 11.72 2.19 -31.29
C MET A 1 11.30 3.22 -30.28
N ASP A 2 10.02 3.58 -30.35
CA ASP A 2 9.34 4.61 -29.57
C ASP A 2 9.47 4.38 -28.07
N LEU A 3 10.32 5.16 -27.42
CA LEU A 3 10.41 5.25 -25.95
C LEU A 3 9.29 6.10 -25.33
N THR A 4 8.49 6.77 -26.16
CA THR A 4 7.43 7.68 -25.70
C THR A 4 6.20 6.92 -25.15
N ARG A 5 5.96 5.69 -25.62
CA ARG A 5 4.72 4.96 -25.29
C ARG A 5 4.70 4.36 -23.87
N VAL A 6 5.86 4.16 -23.23
CA VAL A 6 5.95 3.53 -21.91
C VAL A 6 5.61 4.51 -20.78
N VAL A 7 5.96 5.79 -20.94
CA VAL A 7 5.78 6.81 -19.89
C VAL A 7 4.30 7.20 -19.74
N GLU A 8 3.58 7.33 -20.86
CA GLU A 8 2.16 7.72 -20.86
C GLU A 8 1.27 6.65 -20.22
N THR A 9 1.52 5.36 -20.48
CA THR A 9 0.74 4.26 -19.90
C THR A 9 0.91 4.15 -18.38
N ASN A 10 2.12 4.38 -17.85
CA ASN A 10 2.39 4.25 -16.41
C ASN A 10 1.57 5.27 -15.59
N HIS A 11 1.51 6.53 -16.06
CA HIS A 11 0.78 7.59 -15.36
C HIS A 11 -0.75 7.37 -15.35
N GLU A 12 -1.32 6.82 -16.42
CA GLU A 12 -2.76 6.49 -16.47
C GLU A 12 -3.12 5.37 -15.48
N VAL A 13 -2.25 4.35 -15.36
CA VAL A 13 -2.46 3.23 -14.43
C VAL A 13 -2.29 3.69 -12.98
N GLU A 14 -1.29 4.51 -12.68
CA GLU A 14 -1.10 5.10 -11.35
C GLU A 14 -2.32 5.93 -10.92
N GLN A 15 -2.90 6.71 -11.84
CA GLN A 15 -4.16 7.41 -11.59
C GLN A 15 -5.34 6.46 -11.37
N GLN A 16 -5.41 5.35 -12.09
CA GLN A 16 -6.45 4.35 -11.88
C GLN A 16 -6.35 3.73 -10.48
N ILE A 17 -5.14 3.39 -10.04
CA ILE A 17 -4.89 2.86 -8.68
C ILE A 17 -5.28 3.90 -7.63
N ALA A 18 -4.91 5.17 -7.83
CA ALA A 18 -5.32 6.25 -6.94
C ALA A 18 -6.85 6.38 -6.82
N ARG A 19 -7.59 6.19 -7.92
CA ARG A 19 -9.06 6.16 -7.92
C ARG A 19 -9.61 4.93 -7.19
N GLN A 20 -8.99 3.75 -7.36
CA GLN A 20 -9.36 2.54 -6.63
C GLN A 20 -9.21 2.74 -5.11
N LEU A 21 -8.18 3.45 -4.68
CA LEU A 21 -7.96 3.80 -3.27
C LEU A 21 -8.98 4.82 -2.71
N ASP A 22 -9.72 5.54 -3.56
CA ASP A 22 -10.79 6.44 -3.11
C ASP A 22 -12.08 5.70 -2.68
N ARG A 23 -12.18 4.40 -3.03
CA ARG A 23 -13.33 3.56 -2.68
C ARG A 23 -13.44 3.40 -1.16
N LYS A 24 -14.67 3.51 -0.64
CA LYS A 24 -14.95 3.26 0.77
C LYS A 24 -15.03 1.76 1.04
N ILE A 25 -14.27 1.28 2.01
CA ILE A 25 -14.27 -0.10 2.48
C ILE A 25 -14.42 -0.11 4.01
N GLU A 26 -14.67 -1.29 4.55
CA GLU A 26 -14.77 -1.56 5.98
C GLU A 26 -13.77 -2.66 6.33
N VAL A 27 -13.00 -2.44 7.40
CA VAL A 27 -11.98 -3.37 7.89
C VAL A 27 -12.11 -3.53 9.39
N ASP A 28 -11.76 -4.73 9.86
CA ASP A 28 -11.61 -5.06 11.26
C ASP A 28 -10.40 -5.98 11.41
N PHE A 29 -9.23 -5.37 11.60
CA PHE A 29 -7.98 -6.08 11.85
C PHE A 29 -7.73 -6.15 13.35
N VAL A 30 -7.48 -7.35 13.87
CA VAL A 30 -7.22 -7.59 15.29
C VAL A 30 -5.94 -8.41 15.39
N GLN A 31 -4.84 -7.75 15.75
CA GLN A 31 -3.49 -8.33 15.74
C GLN A 31 -3.17 -9.10 14.45
N THR A 32 -3.60 -8.56 13.31
CA THR A 32 -3.45 -9.18 12.00
C THR A 32 -2.05 -8.90 11.46
N PRO A 33 -1.30 -9.89 10.94
CA PRO A 33 -0.01 -9.63 10.30
C PRO A 33 -0.13 -8.60 9.17
N LEU A 34 0.85 -7.70 9.04
CA LEU A 34 0.85 -6.68 7.99
C LEU A 34 0.73 -7.30 6.59
N THR A 35 1.37 -8.46 6.34
CA THR A 35 1.23 -9.23 5.09
C THR A 35 -0.22 -9.61 4.78
N ASP A 36 -0.96 -10.07 5.78
CA ASP A 36 -2.33 -10.54 5.62
C ASP A 36 -3.28 -9.36 5.41
N ALA A 37 -3.08 -8.27 6.18
CA ALA A 37 -3.84 -7.04 6.02
C ALA A 37 -3.60 -6.40 4.65
N ALA A 38 -2.35 -6.38 4.17
CA ALA A 38 -1.99 -5.90 2.83
C ALA A 38 -2.64 -6.75 1.73
N THR A 39 -2.61 -8.08 1.86
CA THR A 39 -3.27 -9.00 0.93
C THR A 39 -4.77 -8.73 0.85
N PHE A 40 -5.44 -8.65 1.99
CA PHE A 40 -6.86 -8.32 2.05
C PHE A 40 -7.17 -6.97 1.37
N LEU A 41 -6.36 -5.94 1.65
CA LEU A 41 -6.55 -4.63 1.02
C LEU A 41 -6.36 -4.67 -0.49
N ALA A 42 -5.37 -5.43 -0.99
CA ALA A 42 -5.13 -5.61 -2.41
C ALA A 42 -6.36 -6.19 -3.13
N GLU A 43 -6.99 -7.20 -2.53
CA GLU A 43 -8.22 -7.82 -3.04
C GLU A 43 -9.39 -6.82 -3.05
N GLN A 44 -9.55 -6.03 -1.99
CA GLN A 44 -10.65 -5.08 -1.87
C GLN A 44 -10.54 -3.91 -2.87
N VAL A 45 -9.33 -3.39 -3.08
CA VAL A 45 -9.10 -2.25 -3.99
C VAL A 45 -8.98 -2.69 -5.44
N GLY A 46 -8.52 -3.93 -5.69
CA GLY A 46 -8.28 -4.48 -7.03
C GLY A 46 -6.97 -3.99 -7.64
N ALA A 47 -5.95 -3.76 -6.80
CA ALA A 47 -4.60 -3.38 -7.21
C ALA A 47 -3.57 -4.17 -6.37
N PRO A 48 -2.45 -4.61 -6.97
CA PRO A 48 -1.40 -5.29 -6.24
C PRO A 48 -0.78 -4.38 -5.17
N ILE A 49 -0.65 -4.91 -3.96
CA ILE A 49 0.09 -4.29 -2.86
C ILE A 49 1.35 -5.11 -2.61
N VAL A 50 2.52 -4.48 -2.65
CA VAL A 50 3.83 -5.13 -2.46
C VAL A 50 4.51 -4.51 -1.25
N ILE A 51 5.10 -5.35 -0.40
CA ILE A 51 5.89 -4.90 0.74
C ILE A 51 7.37 -4.91 0.35
N ASP A 52 8.02 -3.77 0.49
CA ASP A 52 9.44 -3.60 0.24
C ASP A 52 10.26 -4.11 1.43
N THR A 53 10.40 -5.44 1.52
CA THR A 53 11.00 -6.10 2.68
C THR A 53 12.42 -5.61 2.95
N VAL A 54 13.20 -5.32 1.90
CA VAL A 54 14.59 -4.82 2.02
C VAL A 54 14.64 -3.52 2.84
N SER A 55 13.75 -2.58 2.54
CA SER A 55 13.71 -1.29 3.25
C SER A 55 13.18 -1.43 4.67
N LEU A 56 12.21 -2.33 4.89
CA LEU A 56 11.71 -2.65 6.23
C LEU A 56 12.79 -3.31 7.11
N GLU A 57 13.53 -4.28 6.56
CA GLU A 57 14.63 -4.97 7.25
C GLU A 57 15.76 -4.01 7.60
N ALA A 58 16.03 -3.00 6.77
CA ALA A 58 17.05 -1.99 7.03
C ALA A 58 16.80 -1.18 8.31
N ILE A 59 15.53 -1.04 8.71
CA ILE A 59 15.12 -0.36 9.95
C ILE A 59 14.65 -1.34 11.05
N GLY A 60 14.83 -2.65 10.82
CA GLY A 60 14.50 -3.69 11.80
C GLY A 60 13.01 -3.98 11.96
N ILE A 61 12.19 -3.70 10.94
CA ILE A 61 10.76 -4.05 10.93
C ILE A 61 10.57 -5.37 10.17
N GLU A 62 9.93 -6.34 10.82
CA GLU A 62 9.53 -7.60 10.17
C GLU A 62 8.17 -7.45 9.49
N PRO A 63 7.95 -8.06 8.31
CA PRO A 63 6.69 -7.95 7.59
C PRO A 63 5.51 -8.65 8.28
N ASP A 64 5.75 -9.52 9.28
CA ASP A 64 4.69 -10.14 10.08
C ASP A 64 4.20 -9.24 11.23
N VAL A 65 4.74 -8.03 11.38
CA VAL A 65 4.33 -7.08 12.42
C VAL A 65 2.80 -6.94 12.45
N ALA A 66 2.24 -7.12 13.64
CA ALA A 66 0.80 -7.13 13.83
C ALA A 66 0.22 -5.71 13.77
N VAL A 67 -0.83 -5.53 12.98
CA VAL A 67 -1.63 -4.31 12.90
C VAL A 67 -3.01 -4.52 13.52
N THR A 68 -3.56 -3.47 14.12
CA THR A 68 -4.91 -3.48 14.69
C THR A 68 -5.64 -2.22 14.25
N LEU A 69 -6.75 -2.38 13.54
CA LEU A 69 -7.52 -1.27 12.99
C LEU A 69 -8.96 -1.71 12.67
N SER A 70 -9.92 -1.03 13.31
CA SER A 70 -11.33 -1.12 12.94
C SER A 70 -11.76 0.21 12.33
N ALA A 71 -12.20 0.22 11.08
CA ALA A 71 -12.55 1.45 10.39
C ALA A 71 -13.45 1.23 9.17
N LYS A 72 -14.29 2.22 8.90
CA LYS A 72 -15.02 2.37 7.64
C LYS A 72 -14.70 3.72 7.00
N ALA A 73 -13.86 3.70 5.97
CA ALA A 73 -13.35 4.91 5.32
C ALA A 73 -12.85 4.60 3.89
N LYS A 74 -12.28 5.59 3.21
CA LYS A 74 -11.57 5.37 1.94
C LYS A 74 -10.41 4.41 2.16
N ALA A 75 -10.13 3.53 1.20
CA ALA A 75 -9.04 2.57 1.29
C ALA A 75 -7.67 3.27 1.48
N SER A 76 -7.44 4.41 0.83
CA SER A 76 -6.26 5.27 1.09
C SER A 76 -6.13 5.66 2.55
N SER A 77 -7.21 6.12 3.18
CA SER A 77 -7.22 6.51 4.59
C SER A 77 -7.04 5.31 5.53
N ILE A 78 -7.58 4.15 5.17
CA ILE A 78 -7.37 2.91 5.94
C ILE A 78 -5.91 2.46 5.86
N LEU A 79 -5.35 2.42 4.65
CA LEU A 79 -3.96 2.06 4.40
C LEU A 79 -3.02 3.00 5.15
N GLN A 80 -3.20 4.32 5.03
CA GLN A 80 -2.39 5.31 5.75
C GLN A 80 -2.48 5.15 7.28
N ARG A 81 -3.67 4.90 7.82
CA ARG A 81 -3.86 4.72 9.27
C ARG A 81 -3.23 3.44 9.77
N MET A 82 -3.34 2.35 9.00
CA MET A 82 -2.75 1.06 9.30
C MET A 82 -1.21 1.15 9.32
N LEU A 83 -0.62 1.76 8.29
CA LEU A 83 0.84 1.85 8.18
C LEU A 83 1.47 2.80 9.21
N ARG A 84 0.74 3.84 9.61
CA ARG A 84 1.19 4.76 10.67
C ARG A 84 1.41 4.07 12.02
N THR A 85 0.73 2.96 12.33
CA THR A 85 0.94 2.27 13.61
C THR A 85 2.28 1.53 13.68
N VAL A 86 2.94 1.36 12.54
CA VAL A 86 4.22 0.65 12.39
C VAL A 86 5.26 1.53 11.68
N ASP A 87 5.07 2.85 11.67
CA ASP A 87 5.99 3.84 11.06
C ASP A 87 6.32 3.59 9.58
N LEU A 88 5.36 3.06 8.81
CA LEU A 88 5.46 2.83 7.37
C LEU A 88 4.59 3.80 6.57
N VAL A 89 4.89 3.88 5.27
CA VAL A 89 4.13 4.64 4.27
C VAL A 89 3.88 3.79 3.04
N TYR A 90 3.10 4.32 2.09
CA TYR A 90 2.95 3.70 0.78
C TYR A 90 3.15 4.70 -0.34
N THR A 91 3.61 4.20 -1.48
CA THR A 91 3.68 4.91 -2.76
C THR A 91 2.90 4.14 -3.82
N ILE A 92 2.50 4.84 -4.89
CA ILE A 92 1.98 4.19 -6.10
C ILE A 92 3.06 4.37 -7.15
N HIS A 93 3.64 3.27 -7.61
CA HIS A 93 4.72 3.27 -8.58
C HIS A 93 4.75 1.93 -9.33
N ASN A 94 5.19 1.93 -10.59
CA ASN A 94 5.23 0.72 -11.43
C ASN A 94 3.93 -0.11 -11.37
N GLU A 95 2.78 0.56 -11.44
CA GLU A 95 1.47 -0.09 -11.46
C GLU A 95 1.13 -0.91 -10.18
N VAL A 96 1.85 -0.66 -9.09
CA VAL A 96 1.59 -1.29 -7.78
C VAL A 96 1.49 -0.25 -6.67
N ILE A 97 0.87 -0.65 -5.56
CA ILE A 97 0.95 0.07 -4.29
C ILE A 97 2.12 -0.54 -3.50
N GLN A 98 3.21 0.20 -3.33
CA GLN A 98 4.37 -0.26 -2.59
C GLN A 98 4.30 0.25 -1.15
N ILE A 99 4.35 -0.66 -0.17
CA ILE A 99 4.54 -0.33 1.25
C ILE A 99 6.05 -0.29 1.51
N THR A 100 6.54 0.82 2.06
CA THR A 100 7.96 1.04 2.35
C THR A 100 8.12 1.99 3.54
N THR A 101 9.36 2.32 3.88
CA THR A 101 9.70 3.26 4.96
C THR A 101 9.57 4.70 4.50
N VAL A 102 9.43 5.63 5.45
CA VAL A 102 9.36 7.07 5.13
C VAL A 102 10.62 7.53 4.39
N GLU A 103 11.79 7.05 4.82
CA GLU A 103 13.11 7.43 4.27
C GLU A 103 13.28 7.12 2.78
N VAL A 104 12.62 6.07 2.27
CA VAL A 104 12.69 5.67 0.84
C VAL A 104 11.71 6.47 -0.02
N CYS A 105 10.71 7.09 0.61
CA CYS A 105 9.70 7.88 -0.07
C CYS A 105 10.09 9.36 -0.26
N GLU A 106 11.17 9.82 0.39
CA GLU A 106 11.70 11.20 0.33
C GLU A 106 12.65 11.47 -0.85
#